data_AF-A0A7W0HFI3-F1
#
_entry.id   AF-A0A7W0HFI3-F1
#
_cell.length_a   1.000
_cell.length_b   1.000
_cell.length_c   1.000
_cell.angle_alpha   90.00
_cell.angle_beta   90.00
_cell.angle_gamma   90.00
#
_symmetry.space_group_name_H-M   'P 1'
#
loop_
_entity.id
_entity.type
_entity.pdbx_description
1 polymer ?
#
loop_
_entity_poly.entity_id
_entity_poly.type
_entity_poly.pdbx_seq_one_letter_code
_entity_poly.pdbx_strand_id
1 'polypeptide(L)' 'MDLPEWLEPMAATLTQDRFTGPDWIFERKYDGIRLLAFRSGGDLRLLSRNRLPQRYPSVATAIANLPV' A
#
# COMPACT_ATOMS: atom_id res chain seq x y z
N MET A 1 0.81 -1.69 -20.22
CA MET A 1 -0.21 -0.81 -19.63
C MET A 1 0.55 0.07 -18.66
N ASP A 2 0.55 1.39 -18.87
CA ASP A 2 1.36 2.29 -18.06
C ASP A 2 0.76 2.41 -16.65
N LEU A 3 1.62 2.39 -15.64
CA LEU A 3 1.18 2.62 -14.26
C LEU A 3 0.82 4.09 -14.06
N PRO A 4 -0.20 4.39 -13.24
CA PRO A 4 -0.50 5.76 -12.88
C PRO A 4 0.69 6.37 -12.13
N GLU A 5 0.89 7.67 -12.32
CA GLU A 5 1.88 8.42 -11.56
C GLU A 5 1.57 8.38 -10.06
N TRP A 6 0.27 8.43 -9.73
CA TRP A 6 -0.26 8.44 -8.39
C TRP A 6 -1.62 7.73 -8.28
N LEU A 7 -1.83 7.05 -7.16
CA LEU A 7 -3.12 6.52 -6.74
C LEU A 7 -3.37 6.99 -5.31
N GLU A 8 -4.49 7.65 -5.05
CA GLU A 8 -4.82 8.08 -3.69
C GLU A 8 -5.13 6.87 -2.80
N PRO A 9 -4.40 6.66 -1.68
CA PRO A 9 -4.68 5.55 -0.80
C PRO A 9 -6.03 5.76 -0.10
N MET A 10 -6.89 4.75 -0.18
CA MET A 10 -8.13 4.71 0.59
C MET A 10 -7.86 4.95 2.09
N ALA A 11 -8.76 5.71 2.72
CA ALA A 11 -8.80 5.89 4.16
C ALA A 11 -9.87 4.99 4.78
N ALA A 12 -9.62 4.51 5.99
CA ALA A 12 -10.65 3.83 6.77
C ALA A 12 -11.56 4.87 7.42
N THR A 13 -12.87 4.62 7.40
CA THR A 13 -13.84 5.42 8.14
C THR A 13 -13.71 5.10 9.63
N LEU A 14 -13.52 6.12 10.46
CA LEU A 14 -13.51 5.96 11.91
C LEU A 14 -14.94 5.68 12.38
N THR A 15 -15.14 4.59 13.12
CA THR A 15 -16.44 4.25 13.72
C THR A 15 -16.24 3.71 15.14
N GLN A 16 -17.26 3.91 15.98
CA GLN A 16 -17.36 3.29 17.31
C GLN A 16 -18.29 2.06 17.29
N ASP A 17 -19.03 1.86 16.19
CA ASP A 17 -19.93 0.74 16.05
C ASP A 17 -19.12 -0.55 15.86
N ARG A 18 -19.52 -1.59 16.60
CA ARG A 18 -18.97 -2.93 16.40
C ARG A 18 -19.71 -3.57 15.24
N PHE A 19 -18.98 -4.01 14.23
CA PHE A 19 -19.54 -4.69 13.06
C PHE A 19 -18.91 -6.07 12.88
N THR A 20 -19.68 -6.98 12.30
CA THR A 20 -19.28 -8.34 11.91
C THR A 20 -20.25 -8.87 10.87
N GLY A 21 -19.86 -9.92 10.14
CA GLY A 21 -20.70 -10.54 9.12
C GLY A 21 -19.89 -11.15 7.98
N PRO A 22 -20.55 -11.89 7.08
CA PRO A 22 -19.88 -12.54 5.94
C PRO A 22 -19.28 -11.55 4.94
N ASP A 23 -19.76 -10.30 4.93
CA ASP A 23 -19.27 -9.24 4.04
C ASP A 23 -18.00 -8.55 4.55
N TRP A 24 -17.49 -8.93 5.73
CA TRP A 24 -16.36 -8.27 6.38
C TRP A 24 -15.11 -9.16 6.45
N ILE A 25 -13.97 -8.59 6.06
CA ILE A 25 -12.64 -9.15 6.30
C ILE A 25 -11.93 -8.28 7.35
N PHE A 26 -11.27 -8.91 8.32
CA PHE A 26 -10.55 -8.23 9.39
C PHE A 26 -9.04 -8.42 9.24
N GLU A 27 -8.31 -7.32 9.20
CA GLU A 27 -6.85 -7.31 9.11
C GLU A 27 -6.22 -6.64 10.34
N ARG A 28 -4.97 -7.03 10.66
CA ARG A 28 -4.21 -6.39 11.74
C ARG A 28 -3.88 -4.95 11.34
N LYS A 29 -4.25 -3.99 12.20
CA LYS A 29 -3.81 -2.61 12.05
C LYS A 29 -2.34 -2.47 12.44
N TYR A 30 -1.49 -2.17 11.48
CA TYR A 30 -0.09 -1.79 11.72
C TYR A 30 -0.01 -0.29 12.02
N ASP A 31 0.87 0.08 12.96
CA ASP A 31 1.25 1.47 13.18
C ASP A 31 2.59 1.74 12.49
N GLY A 32 2.61 2.77 11.63
CA GLY A 32 3.73 3.02 10.73
C GLY A 32 3.33 3.89 9.55
N ILE A 33 4.19 3.93 8.53
CA ILE A 33 3.99 4.76 7.35
C ILE A 33 3.26 3.97 6.27
N ARG A 34 2.12 4.48 5.79
CA ARG A 34 1.42 3.92 4.63
C ARG A 34 2.29 4.09 3.39
N LEU A 35 2.62 2.97 2.75
CA LEU A 35 3.47 2.91 1.57
C LEU A 35 2.67 2.41 0.36
N LEU A 36 2.85 3.07 -0.77
CA LEU A 36 2.37 2.62 -2.08
C LEU A 36 3.58 2.21 -2.93
N ALA A 37 3.48 1.04 -3.54
CA ALA A 37 4.50 0.51 -4.44
C ALA A 37 3.96 0.47 -5.86
N PHE A 38 4.67 1.14 -6.77
CA PHE A 38 4.37 1.14 -8.20
C PHE A 38 5.49 0.37 -8.89
N ARG A 39 5.19 -0.81 -9.44
CA ARG A 39 6.15 -1.68 -10.13
C ARG A 39 5.76 -1.95 -11.57
N SER A 40 6.54 -1.48 -12.54
CA SER A 40 6.38 -1.80 -13.97
C SER A 40 7.67 -2.40 -14.51
N GLY A 41 7.66 -3.70 -14.79
CA GLY A 41 8.87 -4.43 -15.18
C GLY A 41 9.97 -4.29 -14.12
N GLY A 42 11.08 -3.67 -14.49
CA GLY A 42 12.22 -3.39 -13.60
C GLY A 42 12.15 -2.06 -12.83
N ASP A 43 11.20 -1.17 -13.15
CA ASP A 43 11.03 0.09 -12.42
C ASP A 43 10.16 -0.12 -11.18
N LEU A 44 10.61 0.40 -10.04
CA LEU A 44 9.93 0.32 -8.75
C LEU A 44 10.04 1.64 -8.01
N ARG A 45 8.88 2.26 -7.76
CA ARG A 45 8.77 3.49 -6.96
C ARG A 45 7.99 3.22 -5.68
N LEU A 46 8.52 3.72 -4.57
CA LEU A 46 7.89 3.64 -3.25
C LEU A 46 7.53 5.06 -2.78
N LEU A 47 6.23 5.31 -2.56
CA LEU A 47 5.71 6.61 -2.15
C LEU A 47 4.94 6.49 -0.83
N SER A 48 5.05 7.48 0.04
CA SER A 48 4.17 7.60 1.21
C SER A 48 2.76 8.04 0.81
N ARG A 49 1.80 8.01 1.74
CA ARG A 49 0.45 8.59 1.53
C ARG A 49 0.48 10.05 1.04
N ASN A 50 1.51 10.82 1.37
CA ASN A 50 1.65 12.22 0.97
C ASN A 50 2.52 12.39 -0.29
N ARG A 51 2.68 11.33 -1.09
CA ARG A 51 3.47 11.30 -2.34
C ARG A 51 4.98 11.52 -2.17
N LEU A 52 5.51 11.39 -0.95
CA LEU A 52 6.93 11.57 -0.70
C LEU A 52 7.69 10.29 -1.03
N PRO A 53 8.79 10.35 -1.82
CA PRO A 53 9.65 9.19 -2.06
C PRO A 53 10.15 8.57 -0.76
N GLN A 54 10.11 7.25 -0.66
CA GLN A 54 10.55 6.51 0.51
C GLN A 54 11.69 5.55 0.14
N ARG A 55 12.65 5.37 1.06
CA ARG A 55 13.81 4.50 0.85
C ARG A 55 13.80 3.35 1.85
N TYR A 56 13.17 2.24 1.46
CA TYR A 56 13.13 0.99 2.23
C TYR A 56 13.70 -0.16 1.39
N PRO A 57 15.04 -0.37 1.40
CA PRO A 57 15.69 -1.35 0.52
C PRO A 57 15.15 -2.78 0.68
N SER A 58 14.89 -3.22 1.92
CA SER A 58 14.33 -4.55 2.18
C SER A 58 12.95 -4.75 1.56
N VAL A 59 12.08 -3.73 1.66
CA VAL A 59 10.74 -3.74 1.08
C VAL A 59 10.83 -3.69 -0.44
N ALA A 60 11.70 -2.85 -0.99
CA ALA A 60 11.92 -2.75 -2.43
C ALA A 60 12.37 -4.09 -3.03
N THR A 61 13.36 -4.74 -2.42
CA THR A 61 13.84 -6.06 -2.85
C THR A 61 12.74 -7.12 -2.76
N ALA A 62 11.95 -7.13 -1.68
CA ALA A 62 10.85 -8.08 -1.54
C ALA A 62 9.80 -7.91 -2.65
N ILE A 63 9.42 -6.66 -2.96
CA ILE A 63 8.44 -6.36 -4.02
C ILE A 63 8.97 -6.71 -5.41
N ALA A 64 10.26 -6.44 -5.67
CA ALA A 64 10.91 -6.77 -6.94
C ALA A 64 10.90 -8.29 -7.22
N ASN A 65 10.89 -9.13 -6.18
CA ASN A 65 10.87 -10.58 -6.28
C ASN A 65 9.46 -11.18 -6.37
N LEU A 66 8.39 -10.39 -6.30
CA LEU A 66 7.03 -10.90 -6.45
C LEU A 66 6.78 -11.38 -7.90
N PRO A 67 6.00 -12.45 -8.12
CA PRO A 67 5.55 -12.85 -9.45
C PRO A 67 4.67 -11.74 -10.07
N VAL A 68 4.72 -11.61 -11.39
CA VAL A 68 3.95 -10.64 -12.19
C VAL A 68 2.92 -11.37 -13.04
#